data_AF-A0A937K667-F1
#
_entry.id   AF-A0A937K667-F1
#
_cell.length_a   1.000
_cell.length_b   1.000
_cell.length_c   1.000
_cell.angle_alpha   90.00
_cell.angle_beta   90.00
_cell.angle_gamma   90.00
#
_symmetry.space_group_name_H-M   'P 1'
#
loop_
_entity.id
_entity.type
_entity.pdbx_description
1 polymer ?
#
loop_
_entity_poly.entity_id
_entity_poly.type
_entity_poly.pdbx_seq_one_letter_code
_entity_poly.pdbx_strand_id
1 'polypeptide(L)'
;MISNFLSLVYGFLLIIVTIKFLIFMDNILSLIKYIRGKEERLCRLKNKILTLKDIERLSDYEYTRYCLSYLQKTNYNNMQFKEKENKLIIGKDKEKNVLVYCNKSAVGRDEFLSFLGILVKSSVYTGVIVSPKDVNDDIYKLLKETKKRVSVDFINTEKLLNISFS
;
A
#
# COMPACT_ATOMS: atom_id res chain seq x y z
N MET A 1 -18.60 -61.72 -14.69
CA MET A 1 -18.19 -60.58 -15.55
C MET A 1 -18.64 -59.23 -14.99
N ILE A 2 -19.91 -59.05 -14.60
CA ILE A 2 -20.44 -57.77 -14.06
C ILE A 2 -19.70 -57.31 -12.78
N SER A 3 -19.32 -58.23 -11.89
CA SER A 3 -18.54 -57.95 -10.67
C SER A 3 -17.13 -57.40 -10.94
N ASN A 4 -16.45 -57.93 -11.97
CA ASN A 4 -15.10 -57.49 -12.36
C ASN A 4 -15.15 -56.12 -13.04
N PHE A 5 -16.19 -55.85 -13.83
CA PHE A 5 -16.41 -54.55 -14.45
C PHE A 5 -16.72 -53.46 -13.41
N LEU A 6 -17.60 -53.75 -12.45
CA LEU A 6 -17.89 -52.85 -11.33
C LEU A 6 -16.62 -52.56 -10.50
N SER A 7 -15.82 -53.59 -10.20
CA SER A 7 -14.57 -53.41 -9.44
C SER A 7 -13.55 -52.52 -10.17
N LEU A 8 -13.45 -52.64 -11.50
CA LEU A 8 -12.63 -51.76 -12.34
C LEU A 8 -13.15 -50.31 -12.31
N VAL A 9 -14.46 -50.10 -12.47
CA VAL A 9 -15.08 -48.77 -12.43
C VAL A 9 -14.87 -48.11 -11.07
N TYR A 10 -15.06 -48.83 -9.97
CA TYR A 10 -14.79 -48.33 -8.61
C TYR A 10 -13.31 -48.00 -8.40
N GLY A 11 -12.38 -48.81 -8.93
CA GLY A 11 -10.94 -48.53 -8.89
C GLY A 11 -10.56 -47.24 -9.62
N PHE A 12 -11.09 -47.03 -10.82
CA PHE A 12 -10.86 -45.79 -11.58
C PHE A 12 -11.45 -44.55 -10.89
N LEU A 13 -12.65 -44.68 -10.31
CA LEU A 13 -13.29 -43.60 -9.56
C LEU A 13 -12.48 -43.22 -8.32
N LEU A 14 -11.95 -44.21 -7.60
CA LEU A 14 -11.06 -43.98 -6.45
C LEU A 14 -9.81 -43.20 -6.87
N ILE A 15 -9.15 -43.59 -7.95
CA ILE A 15 -7.96 -42.88 -8.46
C ILE A 15 -8.28 -41.41 -8.79
N ILE A 16 -9.39 -41.15 -9.48
CA ILE A 16 -9.80 -39.78 -9.83
C ILE A 16 -10.08 -38.95 -8.57
N VAL A 17 -10.77 -39.53 -7.58
CA VAL A 17 -11.06 -38.87 -6.30
C VAL A 17 -9.76 -38.58 -5.54
N THR A 18 -8.82 -39.52 -5.51
CA THR A 18 -7.51 -39.33 -4.86
C THR A 18 -6.70 -38.20 -5.52
N ILE A 19 -6.67 -38.14 -6.85
CA ILE A 19 -5.96 -37.08 -7.58
C ILE A 19 -6.60 -35.71 -7.30
N LYS A 20 -7.93 -35.60 -7.35
CA LYS A 20 -8.63 -34.34 -7.03
C LYS A 20 -8.41 -33.93 -5.58
N PHE A 21 -8.37 -34.88 -4.66
CA PHE A 21 -8.07 -34.61 -3.25
C PHE A 21 -6.64 -34.09 -3.05
N LEU A 22 -5.65 -34.67 -3.74
CA LEU A 22 -4.27 -34.18 -3.68
C LEU A 22 -4.13 -32.75 -4.20
N ILE A 23 -4.76 -32.43 -5.34
CA ILE A 23 -4.77 -31.06 -5.90
C ILE A 23 -5.45 -30.08 -4.93
N PHE A 24 -6.56 -30.49 -4.31
CA PHE A 24 -7.26 -29.67 -3.34
C PHE A 24 -6.41 -29.40 -2.09
N MET A 25 -5.71 -30.41 -1.57
CA MET A 25 -4.81 -30.25 -0.43
C MET A 25 -3.62 -29.33 -0.74
N ASP A 26 -3.06 -29.41 -1.94
CA ASP A 26 -1.97 -28.52 -2.36
C ASP A 26 -2.44 -27.05 -2.49
N ASN A 27 -3.65 -26.85 -3.02
CA ASN A 27 -4.29 -25.53 -3.04
C ASN A 27 -4.55 -24.99 -1.63
N ILE A 28 -5.00 -25.82 -0.68
CA ILE A 28 -5.15 -25.40 0.72
C ILE A 28 -3.78 -25.03 1.33
N LEU A 29 -2.75 -25.83 1.12
CA LEU A 29 -1.41 -25.57 1.66
C LEU A 29 -0.81 -24.27 1.10
N SER A 30 -1.00 -23.99 -0.19
CA SER A 30 -0.57 -22.72 -0.80
C SER A 30 -1.35 -21.53 -0.25
N LEU A 31 -2.67 -21.66 -0.04
CA LEU A 31 -3.51 -20.64 0.61
C LEU A 31 -3.05 -20.37 2.05
N ILE A 32 -2.76 -21.40 2.83
CA ILE A 32 -2.26 -21.27 4.21
C ILE A 32 -0.90 -20.57 4.22
N LYS A 33 0.02 -20.93 3.32
CA LYS A 33 1.32 -20.25 3.18
C LYS A 33 1.14 -18.77 2.82
N TYR A 34 0.20 -18.47 1.93
CA TYR A 34 -0.13 -17.10 1.55
C TYR A 34 -0.69 -16.30 2.72
N ILE A 35 -1.64 -16.87 3.49
CA ILE A 35 -2.22 -16.24 4.68
C ILE A 35 -1.16 -16.02 5.76
N ARG A 36 -0.34 -17.03 6.08
CA ARG A 36 0.78 -16.89 7.04
C ARG A 36 1.78 -15.83 6.59
N GLY A 37 2.15 -15.80 5.32
CA GLY A 37 3.03 -14.77 4.77
C GLY A 37 2.44 -13.37 4.89
N LYS A 38 1.12 -13.23 4.72
CA LYS A 38 0.40 -11.97 4.91
C LYS A 38 0.33 -11.57 6.39
N GLU A 39 0.06 -12.50 7.29
CA GLU A 39 0.03 -12.26 8.73
C GLU A 39 1.40 -11.92 9.31
N GLU A 40 2.47 -12.62 8.89
CA GLU A 40 3.84 -12.30 9.29
C GLU A 40 4.26 -10.91 8.79
N ARG A 41 3.87 -10.54 7.56
CA ARG A 41 4.11 -9.19 7.02
C ARG A 41 3.32 -8.14 7.79
N LEU A 42 2.04 -8.39 8.09
CA LEU A 42 1.22 -7.51 8.92
C LEU A 42 1.77 -7.40 10.35
N CYS A 43 2.33 -8.49 10.89
CA CYS A 43 2.97 -8.50 12.20
C CYS A 43 4.30 -7.73 12.19
N ARG A 44 5.11 -7.82 11.13
CA ARG A 44 6.33 -7.00 10.93
C ARG A 44 5.99 -5.51 10.71
N LEU A 45 4.94 -5.22 9.95
CA LEU A 45 4.35 -3.89 9.82
C LEU A 45 3.89 -3.35 11.19
N LYS A 46 3.32 -4.21 12.04
CA LYS A 46 2.89 -3.88 13.42
C LYS A 46 4.07 -3.74 14.40
N ASN A 47 5.15 -4.49 14.18
CA ASN A 47 6.34 -4.57 15.03
C ASN A 47 7.49 -3.62 14.61
N LYS A 48 7.25 -2.69 13.67
CA LYS A 48 8.03 -1.45 13.51
C LYS A 48 9.52 -1.59 13.12
N ILE A 49 9.88 -2.63 12.36
CA ILE A 49 11.19 -2.71 11.69
C ILE A 49 10.92 -2.98 10.21
N LEU A 50 10.64 -1.93 9.44
CA LEU A 50 10.47 -2.05 8.00
C LEU A 50 11.76 -1.59 7.34
N THR A 51 12.40 -2.50 6.61
CA THR A 51 13.47 -2.13 5.70
C THR A 51 12.87 -1.53 4.42
N LEU A 52 13.64 -0.73 3.70
CA LEU A 52 13.29 -0.22 2.35
C LEU A 52 12.70 -1.32 1.45
N LYS A 53 13.31 -2.52 1.48
CA LYS A 53 12.87 -3.68 0.70
C LYS A 53 11.48 -4.18 1.09
N ASP A 54 11.08 -4.03 2.35
CA ASP A 54 9.74 -4.42 2.80
C ASP A 54 8.70 -3.42 2.31
N ILE A 55 9.04 -2.12 2.31
CA ILE A 55 8.18 -1.04 1.79
C ILE A 55 7.93 -1.22 0.29
N GLU A 56 8.98 -1.51 -0.49
CA GLU A 56 8.86 -1.73 -1.94
C GLU A 56 7.99 -2.94 -2.32
N ARG A 57 7.88 -3.93 -1.42
CA ARG A 57 7.08 -5.14 -1.63
C ARG A 57 5.61 -4.99 -1.28
N LEU A 58 5.20 -3.86 -0.70
CA LEU A 58 3.81 -3.58 -0.39
C LEU A 58 3.00 -3.37 -1.68
N SER A 59 1.77 -3.88 -1.68
CA SER A 59 0.78 -3.46 -2.67
C SER A 59 0.43 -1.98 -2.51
N ASP A 60 -0.11 -1.34 -3.55
CA ASP A 60 -0.47 0.09 -3.50
C ASP A 60 -1.46 0.39 -2.36
N TYR A 61 -2.38 -0.54 -2.12
CA TYR A 61 -3.31 -0.50 -0.99
C TYR A 61 -2.59 -0.60 0.36
N GLU A 62 -1.73 -1.60 0.55
CA GLU A 62 -0.97 -1.77 1.80
C GLU A 62 -0.04 -0.58 2.07
N TYR A 63 0.57 -0.03 1.04
CA TYR A 63 1.42 1.16 1.14
C TYR A 63 0.60 2.39 1.55
N THR A 64 -0.60 2.57 1.00
CA THR A 64 -1.51 3.66 1.40
C THR A 64 -1.91 3.53 2.88
N ARG A 65 -2.22 2.31 3.35
CA ARG A 65 -2.53 2.03 4.77
C ARG A 65 -1.31 2.24 5.68
N TYR A 66 -0.12 1.90 5.21
CA TYR A 66 1.14 2.20 5.90
C TYR A 66 1.34 3.70 6.05
N CYS A 67 1.19 4.48 4.97
CA CYS A 67 1.30 5.94 5.00
C CYS A 67 0.27 6.57 5.95
N LEU A 68 -0.97 6.06 5.96
CA LEU A 68 -2.00 6.51 6.91
C LEU A 68 -1.57 6.27 8.36
N SER A 69 -1.03 5.09 8.65
CA SER A 69 -0.54 4.73 9.98
C SER A 69 0.69 5.55 10.40
N TYR A 70 1.55 5.92 9.44
CA TYR A 70 2.69 6.82 9.64
C TYR A 70 2.22 8.23 10.00
N LEU A 71 1.26 8.78 9.25
CA LEU A 71 0.76 10.14 9.45
C LEU A 71 0.05 10.30 10.80
N GLN A 72 -0.72 9.29 11.22
CA GLN A 72 -1.36 9.25 12.54
C GLN A 72 -0.38 9.25 13.72
N LYS A 73 0.90 8.90 13.50
CA LYS A 73 1.93 8.81 14.55
C LYS A 73 2.95 9.94 14.50
N THR A 74 2.84 10.82 13.52
CA THR A 74 3.78 11.93 13.30
C THR A 74 3.07 13.26 13.59
N ASN A 75 3.60 14.37 13.05
CA ASN A 75 3.04 15.72 13.22
C ASN A 75 1.59 15.87 12.71
N TYR A 76 1.01 14.83 12.12
CA TYR A 76 -0.36 14.81 11.65
C TYR A 76 -1.29 13.92 12.50
N ASN A 77 -0.88 13.55 13.71
CA ASN A 77 -1.63 12.68 14.63
C ASN A 77 -3.06 13.17 14.95
N ASN A 78 -3.30 14.48 14.99
CA ASN A 78 -4.60 15.07 15.25
C ASN A 78 -5.52 15.12 14.02
N MET A 79 -5.06 14.67 12.85
CA MET A 79 -5.85 14.67 11.62
C MET A 79 -6.75 13.45 11.50
N GLN A 80 -8.00 13.69 11.14
CA GLN A 80 -8.89 12.64 10.67
C GLN A 80 -8.55 12.32 9.20
N PHE A 81 -8.00 11.14 8.96
CA PHE A 81 -7.67 10.67 7.62
C PHE A 81 -8.79 9.82 7.02
N LYS A 82 -9.20 10.15 5.80
CA LYS A 82 -10.08 9.33 4.97
C LYS A 82 -9.41 9.02 3.65
N GLU A 83 -9.41 7.74 3.27
CA GLU A 83 -9.04 7.30 1.94
C GLU A 83 -10.10 7.79 0.95
N LYS A 84 -9.68 8.46 -0.13
CA LYS A 84 -10.60 9.01 -1.14
C LYS A 84 -10.56 8.17 -2.41
N GLU A 85 -9.37 8.01 -2.97
CA GLU A 85 -9.09 7.29 -4.22
C GLU A 85 -7.73 6.60 -4.09
N ASN A 86 -7.45 5.62 -4.96
CA ASN A 86 -6.22 4.83 -4.91
C ASN A 86 -4.99 5.76 -4.83
N LYS A 87 -4.18 5.64 -3.75
CA LYS A 87 -3.03 6.51 -3.40
C LYS A 87 -3.33 7.89 -2.80
N LEU A 88 -4.59 8.30 -2.65
CA LEU A 88 -4.98 9.61 -2.12
C LEU A 88 -5.69 9.51 -0.76
N ILE A 89 -5.18 10.25 0.21
CA ILE A 89 -5.75 10.36 1.55
C ILE A 89 -6.05 11.85 1.82
N ILE A 90 -7.20 12.14 2.40
CA ILE A 90 -7.53 13.48 2.90
C ILE A 90 -7.43 13.47 4.42
N GLY A 91 -6.54 14.29 4.96
CA GLY A 91 -6.48 14.62 6.38
C GLY A 91 -7.27 15.91 6.67
N LYS A 92 -8.03 15.92 7.76
CA LYS A 92 -8.70 17.13 8.26
C LYS A 92 -8.26 17.42 9.69
N ASP A 93 -7.72 18.61 9.93
CA ASP A 93 -7.42 19.15 11.27
C ASP A 93 -8.15 20.47 11.48
N LYS A 94 -9.22 20.43 12.30
CA LYS A 94 -10.06 21.55 12.78
C LYS A 94 -10.63 22.48 11.69
N GLU A 95 -9.81 23.14 10.89
CA GLU A 95 -10.18 24.01 9.75
C GLU A 95 -9.29 23.83 8.50
N LYS A 96 -8.21 23.04 8.58
CA LYS A 96 -7.28 22.81 7.48
C LYS A 96 -7.47 21.41 6.92
N ASN A 97 -7.69 21.35 5.61
CA ASN A 97 -7.62 20.11 4.86
C ASN A 97 -6.19 19.94 4.35
N VAL A 98 -5.70 18.70 4.41
CA VAL A 98 -4.41 18.30 3.84
C VAL A 98 -4.69 17.15 2.88
N LEU A 99 -4.20 17.27 1.65
CA LEU A 99 -4.26 16.18 0.69
C LEU A 99 -2.91 15.44 0.71
N VAL A 100 -2.96 14.13 0.89
CA VAL A 100 -1.78 13.29 0.92
C VAL A 100 -1.80 12.36 -0.29
N TYR A 101 -0.70 12.34 -1.03
CA TYR A 101 -0.46 11.40 -2.11
C TYR A 101 0.61 10.40 -1.73
N CYS A 102 0.26 9.11 -1.76
CA CYS A 102 1.11 8.01 -1.34
C CYS A 102 1.54 7.20 -2.56
N ASN A 103 2.77 7.37 -3.04
CA ASN A 103 3.30 6.61 -4.17
C ASN A 103 4.55 5.83 -3.78
N LYS A 104 4.56 4.52 -4.02
CA LYS A 104 5.75 3.68 -3.78
C LYS A 104 6.86 3.90 -4.82
N SER A 105 6.49 4.45 -5.98
CA SER A 105 7.40 4.77 -7.06
C SER A 105 7.92 6.20 -6.95
N ALA A 106 8.95 6.51 -7.74
CA ALA A 106 9.41 7.88 -7.92
C ALA A 106 8.27 8.70 -8.53
N VAL A 107 8.00 9.86 -7.94
CA VAL A 107 6.94 10.75 -8.43
C VAL A 107 7.46 11.50 -9.64
N GLY A 108 6.80 11.29 -10.78
CA GLY A 108 7.11 11.99 -12.02
C GLY A 108 6.50 13.38 -12.10
N ARG A 109 6.90 14.15 -13.12
CA ARG A 109 6.35 15.50 -13.38
C ARG A 109 4.83 15.48 -13.57
N ASP A 110 4.31 14.55 -14.36
CA ASP A 110 2.88 14.48 -14.69
C ASP A 110 2.02 14.08 -13.48
N GLU A 111 2.51 13.14 -12.67
CA GLU A 111 1.87 12.77 -11.41
C GLU A 111 1.83 13.96 -10.44
N PHE A 112 2.93 14.70 -10.34
CA PHE A 112 3.02 15.91 -9.50
C PHE A 112 2.06 17.01 -9.97
N LEU A 113 1.99 17.29 -11.27
CA LEU A 113 1.06 18.27 -11.84
C LEU A 113 -0.40 17.84 -11.64
N SER A 114 -0.69 16.55 -11.79
CA SER A 114 -2.02 16.00 -11.50
C SER A 114 -2.39 16.21 -10.04
N PHE A 115 -1.48 15.93 -9.11
CA PHE A 115 -1.66 16.17 -7.68
C PHE A 115 -1.91 17.65 -7.36
N LEU A 116 -1.12 18.57 -7.95
CA LEU A 116 -1.35 20.01 -7.82
C LEU A 116 -2.74 20.42 -8.37
N GLY A 117 -3.15 19.86 -9.50
CA GLY A 117 -4.49 20.08 -10.06
C GLY A 117 -5.60 19.67 -9.11
N ILE A 118 -5.44 18.52 -8.42
CA ILE A 118 -6.42 18.04 -7.43
C ILE A 118 -6.46 18.95 -6.19
N LEU A 119 -5.31 19.44 -5.72
CA LEU A 119 -5.24 20.42 -4.62
C LEU A 119 -6.07 21.66 -4.94
N VAL A 120 -5.82 22.27 -6.10
CA VAL A 120 -6.52 23.49 -6.55
C VAL A 120 -8.01 23.23 -6.74
N LYS A 121 -8.39 22.13 -7.42
CA LYS A 121 -9.79 21.76 -7.67
C LYS A 121 -10.56 21.49 -6.37
N SER A 122 -9.88 20.96 -5.35
CA SER A 122 -10.50 20.63 -4.06
C SER A 122 -10.46 21.79 -3.06
N SER A 123 -9.97 22.97 -3.46
CA SER A 123 -9.72 24.13 -2.57
C SER A 123 -8.85 23.78 -1.35
N VAL A 124 -7.90 22.87 -1.54
CA VAL A 124 -6.94 22.43 -0.51
C VAL A 124 -5.57 23.00 -0.86
N TYR A 125 -4.99 23.80 0.04
CA TYR A 125 -3.72 24.50 -0.20
C TYR A 125 -2.51 23.85 0.46
N THR A 126 -2.71 22.73 1.18
CA THR A 126 -1.64 21.98 1.82
C THR A 126 -1.64 20.55 1.28
N GLY A 127 -0.52 20.17 0.67
CA GLY A 127 -0.27 18.84 0.12
C GLY A 127 0.87 18.14 0.86
N VAL A 128 0.82 16.81 0.91
CA VAL A 128 1.93 15.97 1.37
C VAL A 128 2.13 14.87 0.34
N ILE A 129 3.36 14.68 -0.11
CA ILE A 129 3.72 13.57 -0.99
C ILE A 129 4.60 12.61 -0.19
N VAL A 130 4.15 11.36 -0.09
CA VAL A 130 4.85 10.28 0.62
C VAL A 130 5.37 9.29 -0.41
N SER A 131 6.68 9.27 -0.61
CA SER A 131 7.34 8.32 -1.51
C SER A 131 8.65 7.81 -0.91
N PRO A 132 8.95 6.51 -1.03
CA PRO A 132 10.23 6.01 -0.57
C PRO A 132 11.36 6.39 -1.55
N LYS A 133 11.05 6.83 -2.77
CA LYS A 133 12.06 7.24 -3.74
C LYS A 133 12.23 8.74 -3.72
N ASP A 134 13.43 9.20 -4.03
CA ASP A 134 13.68 10.62 -4.12
C ASP A 134 12.84 11.27 -5.21
N VAL A 135 12.34 12.46 -4.88
CA VAL A 135 11.61 13.30 -5.80
C VAL A 135 12.62 14.03 -6.68
N ASN A 136 12.39 14.03 -7.99
CA ASN A 136 13.27 14.68 -8.95
C ASN A 136 13.42 16.18 -8.65
N ASP A 137 14.64 16.71 -8.76
CA ASP A 137 14.98 18.14 -8.57
C ASP A 137 14.09 19.08 -9.40
N ASP A 138 13.66 18.64 -10.58
CA ASP A 138 12.78 19.43 -11.44
C ASP A 138 11.39 19.67 -10.81
N ILE A 139 10.91 18.76 -9.97
CA ILE A 139 9.65 18.95 -9.22
C ILE A 139 9.83 20.00 -8.12
N TYR A 140 11.00 20.02 -7.46
CA TYR A 140 11.31 21.08 -6.49
C TYR A 140 11.41 22.45 -7.14
N LYS A 141 11.94 22.55 -8.37
CA LYS A 141 11.93 23.78 -9.16
C LYS A 141 10.50 24.23 -9.49
N LEU A 142 9.67 23.31 -9.99
CA LEU A 142 8.25 23.59 -10.28
C LEU A 142 7.48 24.05 -9.03
N LEU A 143 7.73 23.44 -7.87
CA LEU A 143 7.13 23.89 -6.61
C LEU A 143 7.53 25.33 -6.27
N LYS A 144 8.81 25.68 -6.42
CA LYS A 144 9.31 27.04 -6.15
C LYS A 144 8.65 28.08 -7.05
N GLU A 145 8.39 27.76 -8.31
CA GLU A 145 7.67 28.64 -9.24
C GLU A 145 6.18 28.78 -8.87
N THR A 146 5.59 27.73 -8.30
CA THR A 146 4.16 27.66 -7.95
C THR A 146 3.85 28.20 -6.53
N LYS A 147 4.89 28.57 -5.75
CA LYS A 147 4.84 28.87 -4.29
C LYS A 147 3.84 29.94 -3.82
N LYS A 148 3.16 30.67 -4.72
CA LYS A 148 2.28 31.78 -4.31
C LYS A 148 0.95 31.34 -3.66
N ARG A 149 0.54 30.06 -3.77
CA ARG A 149 -0.78 29.61 -3.22
C ARG A 149 -0.82 28.22 -2.58
N VAL A 150 0.14 27.34 -2.83
CA VAL A 150 0.09 25.93 -2.38
C VAL A 150 1.40 25.56 -1.68
N SER A 151 1.30 24.89 -0.53
CA SER A 151 2.42 24.29 0.19
C SER A 151 2.40 22.79 -0.03
N VAL A 152 3.52 22.19 -0.44
CA VAL A 152 3.65 20.73 -0.54
C VAL A 152 4.89 20.27 0.22
N ASP A 153 4.69 19.37 1.17
CA ASP A 153 5.76 18.70 1.91
C ASP A 153 6.09 17.34 1.30
N PHE A 154 7.39 17.00 1.27
CA PHE A 154 7.87 15.71 0.79
C PHE A 154 8.36 14.85 1.95
N ILE A 155 7.85 13.62 2.01
CA ILE A 155 8.21 12.59 2.98
C ILE A 155 8.91 11.47 2.22
N ASN A 156 10.25 11.50 2.26
CA ASN A 156 11.12 10.52 1.61
C ASN A 156 11.43 9.34 2.55
N THR A 157 12.13 8.33 2.04
CA THR A 157 12.57 7.17 2.83
C THR A 157 13.27 7.54 4.12
N GLU A 158 14.16 8.51 4.13
CA GLU A 158 14.86 8.90 5.37
C GLU A 158 13.88 9.33 6.46
N LYS A 159 12.86 10.12 6.11
CA LYS A 159 11.81 10.53 7.05
C LYS A 159 10.90 9.36 7.43
N LEU A 160 10.60 8.46 6.49
CA LEU A 160 9.82 7.24 6.75
C LEU A 160 10.53 6.29 7.72
N LEU A 161 11.86 6.18 7.63
CA LEU A 161 12.68 5.29 8.46
C LEU A 161 13.10 5.95 9.79
N ASN A 162 13.22 7.27 9.84
CA ASN A 162 13.59 8.03 11.05
C ASN A 162 12.48 8.15 12.10
N ILE A 163 11.38 7.40 11.98
CA ILE A 163 10.58 7.12 13.18
C ILE A 163 11.38 6.13 14.03
N SER A 164 12.38 6.64 14.74
CA SER A 164 12.79 6.06 16.01
C SER A 164 11.55 6.13 16.90
N PHE A 165 10.86 5.00 17.03
CA PHE A 165 9.79 4.84 18.00
C PHE A 165 10.42 4.86 19.39
N SER A 166 10.66 6.06 19.91
CA SER A 166 10.89 6.30 21.35
C SER A 166 9.61 6.03 22.12
#